data_AF-A0A9N7TPA0-F1
#
_entry.id   AF-A0A9N7TPA0-F1
#
_cell.length_a   1.000
_cell.length_b   1.000
_cell.length_c   1.000
_cell.angle_alpha   90.00
_cell.angle_beta   90.00
_cell.angle_gamma   90.00
#
_symmetry.space_group_name_H-M   'P 1'
#
loop_
_entity.id
_entity.type
_entity.pdbx_description
1 polymer ?
#
loop_
_entity_poly.entity_id
_entity_poly.type
_entity_poly.pdbx_seq_one_letter_code
_entity_poly.pdbx_strand_id
1 'polypeptide(L)'
;MKDGSGVINLNSMGDADGFLGYLKPVSAENIPVNTEILLSFSPCQPFSQPEDLRGADCTNIAACLIVRYQRLDTYSSRCIGYGRHEGNEFHYNDTLKMLSVSYFAVEKQPLTVVHYHCNPNESTSFIRDQRLSSEEPLHIWVESPCACPNACTMGDLGSGTIFLIILSLSAAAYFIIGSCALRPFRSSSGVQISPEHSVWCMICYLCTERSSEARHYTDTTRYER
;
A
#
# COMPACT_ATOMS: atom_id res chain seq x y z
N MET A 1 -3.33 13.36 -4.29
CA MET A 1 -4.06 14.51 -4.87
C MET A 1 -3.75 14.57 -6.38
N LYS A 2 -4.66 15.07 -7.21
CA LYS A 2 -4.59 15.01 -8.70
C LYS A 2 -4.10 16.31 -9.36
N ASP A 3 -3.80 17.32 -8.57
CA ASP A 3 -3.35 18.67 -8.92
C ASP A 3 -1.86 18.79 -9.26
N GLY A 4 -1.12 17.66 -9.27
CA GLY A 4 0.30 17.66 -9.62
C GLY A 4 1.25 18.12 -8.50
N SER A 5 0.73 18.40 -7.30
CA SER A 5 1.50 18.76 -6.11
C SER A 5 2.20 17.57 -5.43
N GLY A 6 2.02 16.37 -5.99
CA GLY A 6 2.60 15.11 -5.53
C GLY A 6 1.57 14.21 -4.83
N VAL A 7 1.99 12.98 -4.55
CA VAL A 7 1.12 11.97 -3.93
C VAL A 7 1.68 11.60 -2.56
N ILE A 8 0.81 11.63 -1.55
CA ILE A 8 1.09 11.20 -0.18
C ILE A 8 0.55 9.78 -0.02
N ASN A 9 1.41 8.85 0.38
CA ASN A 9 1.03 7.46 0.60
C ASN A 9 0.87 7.18 2.10
N LEU A 10 -0.37 7.23 2.59
CA LEU A 10 -0.68 6.93 4.00
C LEU A 10 -0.44 5.46 4.37
N ASN A 11 -0.44 4.53 3.41
CA ASN A 11 -0.21 3.11 3.67
C ASN A 11 1.23 2.84 4.15
N SER A 12 2.17 3.71 3.77
CA SER A 12 3.57 3.64 4.21
C SER A 12 3.79 4.15 5.64
N MET A 13 2.74 4.63 6.32
CA MET A 13 2.84 5.17 7.68
C MET A 13 2.49 4.13 8.75
N GLY A 14 1.75 3.07 8.40
CA GLY A 14 1.47 1.98 9.31
C GLY A 14 2.67 1.06 9.51
N ASP A 15 2.67 0.32 10.61
CA ASP A 15 3.54 -0.82 10.83
C ASP A 15 3.16 -2.00 9.90
N ALA A 16 3.78 -3.17 10.12
CA ALA A 16 3.54 -4.36 9.31
C ALA A 16 2.08 -4.84 9.34
N ASP A 17 1.37 -4.56 10.43
CA ASP A 17 -0.04 -4.89 10.63
C ASP A 17 -0.96 -3.74 10.18
N GLY A 18 -0.39 -2.67 9.62
CA GLY A 18 -1.10 -1.50 9.12
C GLY A 18 -1.48 -0.49 10.21
N PHE A 19 -0.99 -0.60 11.44
CA PHE A 19 -1.30 0.31 12.53
C PHE A 19 -0.27 1.43 12.65
N LEU A 20 -0.73 2.66 12.84
CA LEU A 20 0.17 3.77 13.23
C LEU A 20 0.31 3.84 14.77
N GLY A 21 -0.68 3.31 15.48
CA GLY A 21 -0.62 3.10 16.92
C GLY A 21 -1.57 1.98 17.31
N TYR A 22 -1.05 0.98 18.02
CA TYR A 22 -1.85 -0.11 18.58
C TYR A 22 -1.81 -0.01 20.12
N LEU A 23 -2.98 0.04 20.75
CA LEU A 23 -3.17 0.15 22.21
C LEU A 23 -2.29 1.24 22.86
N LYS A 24 -2.23 2.43 22.24
CA LYS A 24 -1.47 3.57 22.75
C LYS A 24 -2.29 4.35 23.79
N PRO A 25 -1.72 4.74 24.94
CA PRO A 25 -2.44 5.54 25.92
C PRO A 25 -2.80 6.91 25.34
N VAL A 26 -4.00 7.39 25.66
CA VAL A 26 -4.52 8.69 25.22
C VAL A 26 -4.55 9.65 26.39
N SER A 27 -4.08 10.88 26.17
CA SER A 27 -4.29 11.96 27.12
C SER A 27 -5.74 12.48 26.97
N ALA A 28 -6.55 12.30 28.00
CA ALA A 28 -7.91 12.85 28.05
C ALA A 28 -8.09 13.70 29.30
N GLU A 29 -8.93 14.72 29.21
CA GLU A 29 -9.27 15.55 30.35
C GLU A 29 -10.21 14.81 31.31
N ASN A 30 -10.02 14.99 32.61
CA ASN A 30 -10.90 14.46 33.67
C ASN A 30 -11.07 12.93 33.71
N ILE A 31 -10.00 12.17 33.41
CA ILE A 31 -10.04 10.70 33.53
C ILE A 31 -10.19 10.29 35.01
N PRO A 32 -11.16 9.44 35.38
CA PRO A 32 -11.25 8.89 36.74
C PRO A 32 -10.01 8.07 37.09
N VAL A 33 -9.56 8.14 38.35
CA VAL A 33 -8.29 7.57 38.85
C VAL A 33 -8.08 6.06 38.53
N ASN A 34 -9.16 5.30 38.29
CA ASN A 34 -9.11 3.86 37.99
C ASN A 34 -9.50 3.53 36.53
N THR A 35 -9.32 4.49 35.61
CA THR A 35 -9.66 4.35 34.20
C THR A 35 -8.43 4.56 33.32
N GLU A 36 -8.18 3.63 32.41
CA GLU A 36 -7.16 3.75 31.37
C GLU A 36 -7.87 3.84 30.00
N ILE A 37 -7.47 4.79 29.17
CA ILE A 37 -7.98 4.95 27.81
C ILE A 37 -6.85 4.67 26.83
N LEU A 38 -7.08 3.68 25.96
CA LEU A 38 -6.15 3.26 24.93
C LEU A 38 -6.76 3.50 23.55
N LEU A 39 -5.95 3.95 22.59
CA LEU A 39 -6.30 4.12 21.20
C LEU A 39 -5.59 3.07 20.35
N SER A 40 -6.34 2.48 19.41
CA SER A 40 -5.73 1.85 18.25
C SER A 40 -6.22 2.51 16.99
N PHE A 41 -5.28 2.77 16.07
CA PHE A 41 -5.52 3.54 14.88
C PHE A 41 -4.73 2.96 13.69
N SER A 42 -5.45 2.75 12.59
CA SER A 42 -4.87 2.40 11.29
C SER A 42 -5.29 3.46 10.26
N PRO A 43 -4.33 4.04 9.50
CA PRO A 43 -4.61 5.11 8.55
C PRO A 43 -5.21 4.63 7.22
N CYS A 44 -5.10 3.34 6.87
CA CYS A 44 -5.50 2.84 5.55
C CYS A 44 -6.22 1.50 5.56
N GLN A 45 -5.99 0.67 6.58
CA GLN A 45 -6.55 -0.67 6.62
C GLN A 45 -7.67 -0.69 7.67
N PRO A 46 -8.89 -1.08 7.31
CA PRO A 46 -9.90 -1.33 8.32
C PRO A 46 -9.47 -2.51 9.17
N PHE A 47 -9.65 -2.37 10.48
CA PHE A 47 -9.39 -3.46 11.42
C PHE A 47 -10.61 -3.71 12.31
N SER A 48 -10.52 -4.82 13.04
CA SER A 48 -11.44 -5.14 14.13
C SER A 48 -10.63 -5.51 15.37
N GLN A 49 -11.02 -5.02 16.54
CA GLN A 49 -10.32 -5.26 17.82
C GLN A 49 -11.16 -6.19 18.73
N PRO A 50 -10.55 -7.05 19.55
CA PRO A 50 -10.80 -8.50 19.50
C PRO A 50 -12.14 -8.98 20.08
N GLU A 51 -12.39 -10.24 19.74
CA GLU A 51 -13.58 -11.10 19.81
C GLU A 51 -14.14 -11.37 21.23
N ASP A 52 -13.44 -10.98 22.30
CA ASP A 52 -13.82 -11.28 23.69
C ASP A 52 -14.76 -10.24 24.34
N LEU A 53 -14.97 -9.10 23.70
CA LEU A 53 -15.83 -8.04 24.21
C LEU A 53 -17.13 -8.01 23.42
N ARG A 54 -18.26 -8.16 24.13
CA ARG A 54 -19.63 -8.15 23.58
C ARG A 54 -20.05 -6.77 23.07
N GLY A 55 -19.27 -6.17 22.17
CA GLY A 55 -19.54 -4.88 21.55
C GLY A 55 -19.07 -4.85 20.11
N ALA A 56 -20.01 -4.69 19.19
CA ALA A 56 -19.75 -4.53 17.75
C ALA A 56 -19.16 -3.16 17.38
N ASP A 57 -18.80 -2.33 18.36
CA ASP A 57 -18.48 -0.92 18.15
C ASP A 57 -17.15 -0.71 17.41
N CYS A 58 -16.24 -1.69 17.46
CA CYS A 58 -14.93 -1.62 16.81
C CYS A 58 -14.74 -2.67 15.70
N THR A 59 -15.74 -2.85 14.84
CA THR A 59 -15.65 -3.69 13.63
C THR A 59 -15.53 -2.86 12.37
N ASN A 60 -14.54 -3.15 11.51
CA ASN A 60 -14.32 -2.45 10.23
C ASN A 60 -14.19 -0.92 10.41
N ILE A 61 -13.31 -0.52 11.32
CA ILE A 61 -13.10 0.88 11.74
C ILE A 61 -11.67 1.34 11.45
N ALA A 62 -11.45 2.66 11.50
CA ALA A 62 -10.13 3.27 11.39
C ALA A 62 -9.52 3.60 12.76
N ALA A 63 -10.36 3.92 13.76
CA ALA A 63 -9.92 4.25 15.12
C ALA A 63 -10.84 3.60 16.16
N CYS A 64 -10.26 2.97 17.18
CA CYS A 64 -10.96 2.36 18.31
C CYS A 64 -10.43 2.94 19.62
N LEU A 65 -11.33 3.45 20.47
CA LEU A 65 -11.02 3.72 21.87
C LEU A 65 -11.38 2.53 22.74
N ILE A 66 -10.48 2.18 23.64
CA ILE A 66 -10.62 1.08 24.58
C ILE A 66 -10.50 1.66 25.97
N VAL A 67 -11.62 1.69 26.69
CA VAL A 67 -11.72 2.18 28.05
C VAL A 67 -11.66 0.99 28.99
N ARG A 68 -10.63 0.93 29.82
CA ARG A 68 -10.45 -0.10 30.85
C ARG A 68 -10.75 0.51 32.21
N TYR A 69 -11.61 -0.16 32.97
CA TYR A 69 -11.97 0.24 34.32
C TYR A 69 -11.59 -0.87 35.30
N GLN A 70 -10.95 -0.47 36.39
CA GLN A 70 -10.59 -1.37 37.47
C GLN A 70 -11.63 -1.27 38.59
N ARG A 71 -12.36 -2.38 38.84
CA ARG A 71 -13.34 -2.45 39.93
C ARG A 71 -13.12 -3.75 40.73
N LEU A 72 -12.69 -3.61 41.99
CA LEU A 72 -12.63 -4.70 42.98
C LEU A 72 -12.02 -6.00 42.41
N ASP A 73 -10.76 -5.95 41.95
CA ASP A 73 -10.00 -7.06 41.34
C ASP A 73 -10.51 -7.62 40.00
N THR A 74 -11.57 -7.05 39.43
CA THR A 74 -12.00 -7.37 38.05
C THR A 74 -11.69 -6.22 37.10
N TYR A 75 -11.04 -6.55 35.99
CA TYR A 75 -10.86 -5.64 34.86
C TYR A 75 -12.04 -5.83 33.92
N SER A 76 -12.69 -4.73 33.56
CA SER A 76 -13.68 -4.76 32.50
C SER A 76 -13.36 -3.63 31.54
N SER A 77 -13.55 -3.92 30.26
CA SER A 77 -13.16 -3.05 29.16
C SER A 77 -14.31 -2.83 28.23
N ARG A 78 -14.40 -1.61 27.71
CA ARG A 78 -15.37 -1.22 26.70
C ARG A 78 -14.65 -0.68 25.47
N CYS A 79 -15.07 -1.12 24.30
CA CYS A 79 -14.61 -0.61 23.02
C CYS A 79 -15.62 0.40 22.48
N ILE A 80 -15.12 1.48 21.89
CA ILE A 80 -15.94 2.54 21.28
C ILE A 80 -15.32 2.86 19.91
N GLY A 81 -16.11 2.71 18.85
CA GLY A 81 -15.69 3.06 17.50
C GLY A 81 -15.58 4.57 17.33
N TYR A 82 -14.42 5.04 16.90
CA TYR A 82 -14.08 6.45 16.77
C TYR A 82 -13.78 6.84 15.31
N GLY A 83 -14.53 6.26 14.38
CA GLY A 83 -14.45 6.61 12.96
C GLY A 83 -14.12 5.41 12.09
N ARG A 84 -14.67 5.44 10.87
CA ARG A 84 -14.53 4.44 9.82
C ARG A 84 -13.71 5.02 8.68
N HIS A 85 -13.22 4.15 7.79
CA HIS A 85 -12.56 4.60 6.55
C HIS A 85 -13.53 5.08 5.48
N GLU A 86 -14.79 4.64 5.57
CA GLU A 86 -15.83 5.03 4.63
C GLU A 86 -16.27 6.47 4.88
N GLY A 87 -16.32 7.28 3.82
CA GLY A 87 -16.74 8.67 3.91
C GLY A 87 -15.66 9.64 4.40
N ASN A 88 -14.40 9.22 4.47
CA ASN A 88 -13.30 10.07 4.91
C ASN A 88 -13.12 11.30 4.02
N GLU A 89 -12.81 12.43 4.66
CA GLU A 89 -12.48 13.68 3.98
C GLU A 89 -11.02 14.03 4.15
N PHE A 90 -10.38 14.41 3.05
CA PHE A 90 -8.96 14.77 3.00
C PHE A 90 -8.82 16.26 2.73
N HIS A 91 -8.09 16.95 3.59
CA HIS A 91 -7.78 18.36 3.42
C HIS A 91 -6.27 18.58 3.54
N TYR A 92 -5.64 19.08 2.49
CA TYR A 92 -4.22 19.38 2.49
C TYR A 92 -3.99 20.88 2.54
N ASN A 93 -3.18 21.31 3.50
CA ASN A 93 -2.74 22.69 3.65
C ASN A 93 -1.28 22.80 3.19
N ASP A 94 -1.06 23.43 2.03
CA ASP A 94 0.28 23.55 1.44
C ASP A 94 1.21 24.48 2.23
N THR A 95 0.66 25.50 2.91
CA THR A 95 1.44 26.44 3.73
C THR A 95 2.00 25.77 4.97
N LEU A 96 1.21 24.91 5.63
CA LEU A 96 1.62 24.17 6.82
C LEU A 96 2.24 22.81 6.51
N LYS A 97 2.30 22.41 5.22
CA LYS A 97 2.71 21.08 4.77
C LYS A 97 2.05 19.96 5.59
N MET A 98 0.73 20.10 5.76
CA MET A 98 -0.05 19.27 6.66
C MET A 98 -1.27 18.69 5.94
N LEU A 99 -1.38 17.36 5.95
CA LEU A 99 -2.56 16.64 5.49
C LEU A 99 -3.44 16.34 6.70
N SER A 100 -4.68 16.81 6.68
CA SER A 100 -5.70 16.49 7.68
C SER A 100 -6.70 15.51 7.09
N VAL A 101 -6.95 14.41 7.81
CA VAL A 101 -7.93 13.39 7.41
C VAL A 101 -8.99 13.30 8.50
N SER A 102 -10.24 13.51 8.09
CA SER A 102 -11.40 13.45 8.98
C SER A 102 -12.11 12.11 8.80
N TYR A 103 -12.27 11.39 9.90
CA TYR A 103 -12.93 10.09 9.96
C TYR A 103 -14.28 10.23 10.64
N PHE A 104 -15.30 9.64 10.01
CA PHE A 104 -16.69 9.77 10.43
C PHE A 104 -17.24 8.43 10.89
N ALA A 105 -18.29 8.46 11.70
CA ALA A 105 -19.11 7.29 11.96
C ALA A 105 -20.34 7.32 11.04
N VAL A 106 -21.54 7.49 11.60
CA VAL A 106 -22.79 7.57 10.84
C VAL A 106 -23.29 9.02 10.71
N GLU A 107 -22.83 9.91 11.59
CA GLU A 107 -23.21 11.32 11.63
C GLU A 107 -22.28 12.19 10.76
N LYS A 108 -22.73 13.42 10.46
CA LYS A 108 -21.96 14.40 9.64
C LYS A 108 -20.81 15.09 10.39
N GLN A 109 -20.63 14.82 11.68
CA GLN A 109 -19.53 15.38 12.46
C GLN A 109 -18.39 14.36 12.54
N PRO A 110 -17.13 14.79 12.32
CA PRO A 110 -15.99 13.89 12.44
C PRO A 110 -15.83 13.46 13.89
N LEU A 111 -15.49 12.19 14.12
CA LEU A 111 -15.15 11.67 15.45
C LEU A 111 -13.63 11.67 15.69
N THR A 112 -12.86 11.51 14.62
CA THR A 112 -11.39 11.55 14.67
C THR A 112 -10.88 12.42 13.54
N VAL A 113 -9.95 13.32 13.85
CA VAL A 113 -9.21 14.12 12.88
C VAL A 113 -7.72 13.86 13.06
N VAL A 114 -7.08 13.42 11.99
CA VAL A 114 -5.65 13.08 12.00
C VAL A 114 -4.87 14.08 11.17
N HIS A 115 -3.90 14.72 11.80
CA HIS A 115 -3.04 15.73 11.20
C HIS A 115 -1.66 15.14 10.94
N TYR A 116 -1.36 14.84 9.68
CA TYR A 116 -0.07 14.36 9.22
C TYR A 116 0.79 15.54 8.80
N HIS A 117 1.84 15.80 9.56
CA HIS A 117 2.83 16.82 9.26
C HIS A 117 4.01 16.22 8.50
N CYS A 118 4.34 16.83 7.36
CA CYS A 118 5.52 16.46 6.59
C CYS A 118 6.79 16.89 7.34
N ASN A 119 7.55 15.91 7.81
CA ASN A 119 8.84 16.14 8.44
C ASN A 119 9.90 15.22 7.81
N PRO A 120 10.73 15.74 6.88
CA PRO A 120 11.73 14.93 6.19
C PRO A 120 12.93 14.55 7.06
N ASN A 121 13.04 15.13 8.28
CA ASN A 121 14.13 14.83 9.19
C ASN A 121 13.89 13.56 10.01
N GLU A 122 12.64 13.09 10.07
CA GLU A 122 12.29 11.85 10.75
C GLU A 122 12.49 10.65 9.84
N SER A 123 12.92 9.52 10.41
CA SER A 123 13.12 8.28 9.68
C SER A 123 11.86 7.41 9.60
N THR A 124 10.94 7.60 10.55
CA THR A 124 9.74 6.78 10.71
C THR A 124 8.52 7.64 11.04
N SER A 125 7.33 7.10 10.80
CA SER A 125 6.07 7.77 11.13
C SER A 125 5.68 7.45 12.57
N PHE A 126 5.32 8.44 13.37
CA PHE A 126 4.87 8.21 14.74
C PHE A 126 3.84 9.26 15.19
N ILE A 127 3.06 8.89 16.20
CA ILE A 127 2.09 9.80 16.83
C ILE A 127 2.82 10.66 17.86
N ARG A 128 2.81 11.97 17.66
CA ARG A 128 3.44 12.96 18.52
C ARG A 128 2.56 13.40 19.68
N ASP A 129 1.29 13.68 19.42
CA ASP A 129 0.32 14.11 20.43
C ASP A 129 -1.07 13.53 20.10
N GLN A 130 -1.90 13.38 21.13
CA GLN A 130 -3.28 12.92 21.02
C GLN A 130 -4.12 13.67 22.06
N ARG A 131 -5.25 14.22 21.61
CA ARG A 131 -6.16 14.94 22.50
C ARG A 131 -7.57 14.43 22.34
N LEU A 132 -8.13 13.98 23.45
CA LEU A 132 -9.51 13.55 23.56
C LEU A 132 -10.27 14.52 24.47
N SER A 133 -11.35 15.07 23.92
CA SER A 133 -12.31 15.93 24.60
C SER A 133 -13.71 15.31 24.50
N SER A 134 -14.64 15.70 25.39
CA SER A 134 -16.01 15.21 25.38
C SER A 134 -16.89 15.85 24.31
N GLU A 135 -16.57 17.06 23.86
CA GLU A 135 -17.38 17.85 22.91
C GLU A 135 -16.70 18.04 21.55
N GLU A 136 -15.42 17.68 21.43
CA GLU A 136 -14.62 17.83 20.21
C GLU A 136 -14.15 16.46 19.70
N PRO A 137 -13.84 16.33 18.40
CA PRO A 137 -13.27 15.11 17.85
C PRO A 137 -11.94 14.74 18.51
N LEU A 138 -11.61 13.46 18.48
CA LEU A 138 -10.26 12.99 18.79
C LEU A 138 -9.28 13.57 17.78
N HIS A 139 -8.33 14.38 18.25
CA HIS A 139 -7.26 14.88 17.42
C HIS A 139 -5.99 14.05 17.61
N ILE A 140 -5.38 13.64 16.49
CA ILE A 140 -4.13 12.87 16.46
C ILE A 140 -3.13 13.66 15.62
N TRP A 141 -1.96 13.98 16.18
CA TRP A 141 -0.88 14.64 15.46
C TRP A 141 0.23 13.64 15.14
N VAL A 142 0.56 13.53 13.87
CA VAL A 142 1.51 12.55 13.33
C VAL A 142 2.66 13.29 12.68
N GLU A 143 3.88 12.95 13.06
CA GLU A 143 5.08 13.36 12.35
C GLU A 143 5.48 12.20 11.44
N SER A 144 5.69 12.49 10.15
CA SER A 144 6.05 11.45 9.19
C SER A 144 6.84 12.00 8.01
N PRO A 145 7.93 11.31 7.58
CA PRO A 145 8.55 11.61 6.29
C PRO A 145 7.64 11.25 5.12
N CYS A 146 6.74 10.27 5.28
CA CYS A 146 5.80 9.84 4.24
C CYS A 146 4.64 10.82 4.02
N ALA A 147 4.44 11.78 4.92
CA ALA A 147 3.46 12.85 4.74
C ALA A 147 3.97 13.91 3.75
N CYS A 148 5.27 13.88 3.42
CA CYS A 148 5.83 14.70 2.38
C CYS A 148 5.45 14.17 1.00
N PRO A 149 5.04 15.04 0.05
CA PRO A 149 4.65 14.60 -1.28
C PRO A 149 5.79 13.82 -1.98
N ASN A 150 5.47 12.65 -2.53
CA ASN A 150 6.38 11.77 -3.26
C ASN A 150 7.58 11.21 -2.46
N ALA A 151 7.60 11.35 -1.12
CA ALA A 151 8.72 10.89 -0.31
C ALA A 151 8.73 9.37 -0.11
N CYS A 152 7.56 8.77 0.12
CA CYS A 152 7.43 7.32 0.29
C CYS A 152 6.89 6.68 -0.98
N THR A 153 7.46 5.52 -1.33
CA THR A 153 7.13 4.80 -2.54
C THR A 153 5.64 4.46 -2.55
N MET A 154 5.00 4.69 -3.69
CA MET A 154 3.71 4.06 -3.99
C MET A 154 3.96 2.56 -3.89
N GLY A 155 3.17 1.86 -3.08
CA GLY A 155 3.41 0.45 -2.75
C GLY A 155 3.84 -0.37 -3.96
N ASP A 156 4.80 -1.28 -3.73
CA ASP A 156 5.36 -2.16 -4.75
C ASP A 156 4.27 -2.64 -5.70
N LEU A 157 4.53 -2.52 -7.01
CA LEU A 157 3.68 -3.06 -8.06
C LEU A 157 3.31 -4.49 -7.66
N GLY A 158 2.03 -4.70 -7.30
CA GLY A 158 1.58 -6.00 -6.80
C GLY A 158 2.04 -7.10 -7.74
N SER A 159 2.47 -8.24 -7.20
CA SER A 159 3.00 -9.36 -7.99
C SER A 159 2.06 -9.73 -9.14
N GLY A 160 0.75 -9.64 -8.94
CA GLY A 160 -0.26 -9.80 -10.00
C GLY A 160 -0.11 -8.83 -11.17
N THR A 161 0.18 -7.55 -10.92
CA THR A 161 0.45 -6.55 -11.96
C THR A 161 1.73 -6.87 -12.72
N ILE A 162 2.78 -7.34 -12.04
CA ILE A 162 4.02 -7.80 -12.67
C ILE A 162 3.73 -9.00 -13.58
N PHE A 163 2.97 -9.99 -13.10
CA PHE A 163 2.54 -11.13 -13.90
C PHE A 163 1.72 -10.72 -15.13
N LEU A 164 0.78 -9.79 -14.99
CA LEU A 164 -0.02 -9.28 -16.10
C LEU A 164 0.83 -8.53 -17.15
N ILE A 165 1.80 -7.74 -16.71
CA ILE A 165 2.76 -7.08 -17.61
C ILE A 165 3.54 -8.14 -18.40
N ILE A 166 4.10 -9.16 -17.74
CA ILE A 166 4.85 -10.24 -18.41
C ILE A 166 3.96 -11.02 -19.38
N LEU A 167 2.73 -11.37 -18.98
CA LEU A 167 1.79 -12.09 -19.82
C LEU A 167 1.37 -11.27 -21.05
N SER A 168 1.11 -9.97 -20.88
CA SER A 168 0.75 -9.09 -22.00
C SER A 168 1.89 -8.92 -23.00
N LEU A 169 3.13 -8.72 -22.51
CA LEU A 169 4.32 -8.58 -23.36
C LEU A 169 4.64 -9.88 -24.11
N SER A 170 4.51 -11.03 -23.45
CA SER A 170 4.73 -12.33 -24.10
C SER A 170 3.67 -12.65 -25.15
N ALA A 171 2.39 -12.35 -24.89
CA ALA A 171 1.32 -12.48 -25.88
C ALA A 171 1.57 -11.57 -27.10
N ALA A 172 1.92 -10.29 -26.87
CA ALA A 172 2.25 -9.37 -27.95
C ALA A 172 3.44 -9.86 -28.79
N ALA A 173 4.52 -10.33 -28.15
CA ALA A 173 5.66 -10.90 -28.85
C ALA A 173 5.28 -12.13 -29.67
N TYR A 174 4.45 -13.03 -29.12
CA TYR A 174 3.94 -14.20 -29.84
C TYR A 174 3.14 -13.81 -31.08
N PHE A 175 2.24 -12.83 -30.96
CA PHE A 175 1.45 -12.35 -32.11
C PHE A 175 2.32 -11.63 -33.15
N ILE A 176 3.28 -10.80 -32.75
CA ILE A 176 4.14 -10.08 -33.69
C ILE A 176 5.06 -11.06 -34.43
N ILE A 177 5.74 -11.96 -33.71
CA ILE A 177 6.63 -12.95 -34.32
C ILE A 177 5.83 -13.92 -35.19
N GLY A 178 4.67 -14.39 -34.70
CA GLY A 178 3.79 -15.27 -35.45
C GLY A 178 3.25 -14.61 -36.73
N SER A 179 2.87 -13.34 -36.67
CA SER A 179 2.38 -12.60 -37.84
C SER A 179 3.50 -12.32 -38.85
N CYS A 180 4.72 -11.99 -38.39
CA CYS A 180 5.87 -11.80 -39.26
C CYS A 180 6.37 -13.12 -39.89
N ALA A 181 6.12 -14.26 -39.26
CA ALA A 181 6.48 -15.58 -39.78
C ALA A 181 5.49 -16.13 -40.82
N LEU A 182 4.35 -15.47 -41.04
CA LEU A 182 3.31 -15.91 -41.95
C LEU A 182 3.27 -14.97 -43.17
N ARG A 183 3.72 -15.47 -44.33
CA ARG A 183 3.55 -14.73 -45.59
C ARG A 183 2.31 -15.22 -46.33
N PRO A 184 1.33 -14.35 -46.60
CA PRO A 184 0.22 -14.70 -47.48
C PRO A 184 0.71 -14.71 -48.94
N PHE A 185 0.43 -15.79 -49.67
CA PHE A 185 0.62 -15.82 -51.11
C PHE A 185 -0.70 -16.14 -51.81
N ARG A 186 -0.90 -15.53 -52.98
CA ARG A 186 -2.09 -15.75 -53.81
C ARG A 186 -1.90 -17.00 -54.66
N SER A 187 -2.77 -17.97 -54.48
CA SER A 187 -2.91 -19.14 -55.34
C SER A 187 -4.15 -18.98 -56.25
N SER A 188 -4.22 -19.76 -57.33
CA SER A 188 -5.36 -19.76 -58.26
C SER A 188 -6.69 -20.19 -57.61
N SER A 189 -6.64 -20.80 -56.42
CA SER A 189 -7.79 -21.20 -55.62
C SER A 189 -8.13 -20.26 -54.44
N GLY A 190 -7.38 -19.16 -54.24
CA GLY A 190 -7.58 -18.21 -53.14
C GLY A 190 -6.29 -17.74 -52.47
N VAL A 191 -6.42 -17.00 -51.35
CA VAL A 191 -5.26 -16.59 -50.53
C VAL A 191 -4.95 -17.71 -49.54
N GLN A 192 -3.75 -18.28 -49.60
CA GLN A 192 -3.25 -19.26 -48.64
C GLN A 192 -2.10 -18.66 -47.83
N ILE A 193 -2.02 -19.07 -46.57
CA ILE A 193 -0.99 -18.62 -45.63
C ILE A 193 -0.05 -19.79 -45.40
N SER A 194 1.25 -19.62 -45.69
CA SER A 194 2.28 -20.60 -45.33
C SER A 194 3.30 -19.97 -44.38
N PRO A 195 3.79 -20.75 -43.39
CA PRO A 195 4.96 -20.36 -42.60
C PRO A 195 6.16 -20.11 -43.53
N GLU A 196 6.88 -19.01 -43.32
CA GLU A 196 8.11 -18.73 -44.05
C GLU A 196 9.27 -19.56 -43.44
N HIS A 197 9.88 -20.43 -44.24
CA HIS A 197 10.97 -21.31 -43.78
C HIS A 197 12.21 -20.53 -43.28
N SER A 198 12.42 -19.30 -43.74
CA SER A 198 13.58 -18.46 -43.43
C SER A 198 13.63 -17.98 -41.98
N VAL A 199 12.47 -17.70 -41.35
CA VAL A 199 12.38 -17.17 -39.97
C VAL A 199 12.76 -18.24 -38.94
N TRP A 200 12.34 -19.49 -39.17
CA TRP A 200 12.69 -20.62 -38.32
C TRP A 200 14.17 -21.01 -38.46
N CYS A 201 14.72 -20.96 -39.68
CA CYS A 201 16.15 -21.21 -39.90
C CYS A 201 17.04 -20.15 -39.25
N MET A 202 16.64 -18.87 -39.23
CA MET A 202 17.45 -17.79 -38.63
C MET A 202 17.52 -17.90 -37.10
N ILE A 203 16.41 -18.24 -36.43
CA ILE A 203 16.38 -18.45 -34.98
C ILE A 203 17.20 -19.69 -34.58
N CYS A 204 17.06 -20.80 -35.32
CA CYS A 204 17.89 -21.98 -35.10
C CYS A 204 19.38 -21.67 -35.33
N TYR A 205 19.72 -20.91 -36.39
CA TYR A 205 21.09 -20.52 -36.70
C TYR A 205 21.72 -19.67 -35.59
N LEU A 206 21.00 -18.64 -35.09
CA LEU A 206 21.44 -17.79 -33.98
C LEU A 206 21.63 -18.57 -32.66
N CYS A 207 20.77 -19.55 -32.38
CA CYS A 207 20.92 -20.42 -31.21
C CYS A 207 22.11 -21.40 -31.35
N THR A 208 22.42 -21.88 -32.56
CA THR A 208 23.62 -22.70 -32.82
C THR A 208 24.90 -21.89 -32.79
N GLU A 209 24.92 -20.66 -33.31
CA GLU A 209 26.13 -19.82 -33.41
C GLU A 209 26.61 -19.37 -32.02
N ARG A 210 25.68 -19.06 -31.11
CA ARG A 210 25.99 -18.73 -29.70
C ARG A 210 26.56 -19.92 -28.91
N SER A 211 26.30 -21.16 -29.33
CA SER A 211 26.91 -22.36 -28.73
C SER A 211 28.32 -22.64 -29.26
N SER A 212 28.66 -22.16 -30.46
CA SER A 212 30.00 -22.32 -31.04
C SER A 212 31.03 -21.33 -30.49
N GLU A 213 30.67 -20.08 -30.19
CA GLU A 213 31.59 -19.12 -29.55
C GLU A 213 32.01 -19.57 -28.14
N ALA A 214 31.11 -20.21 -27.39
CA ALA A 214 31.42 -20.74 -26.06
C ALA A 214 32.38 -21.95 -26.10
N ARG A 215 32.44 -22.70 -27.21
CA ARG A 215 33.38 -23.83 -27.36
C ARG A 215 34.76 -23.41 -27.84
N HIS A 216 34.88 -22.29 -28.54
CA HIS A 216 36.16 -21.83 -29.07
C HIS A 216 37.07 -21.16 -28.03
N TYR A 217 36.51 -20.71 -26.90
CA TYR A 217 37.28 -20.10 -25.80
C TYR A 217 37.88 -21.11 -24.83
N THR A 218 37.42 -22.37 -24.84
CA THR A 218 37.92 -23.43 -23.95
C THR A 218 39.12 -24.19 -24.49
N ASP A 219 39.56 -23.97 -25.73
CA ASP A 219 40.64 -24.75 -26.36
C ASP A 219 41.95 -23.96 -26.54
N THR A 220 41.95 -22.64 -26.35
CA THR A 220 43.16 -21.80 -26.46
C THR A 220 43.97 -21.67 -25.17
N THR A 221 43.53 -22.26 -24.05
CA THR A 221 44.25 -22.18 -22.76
C THR A 221 45.14 -23.40 -22.45
N ARG A 222 45.39 -24.30 -23.42
CA ARG A 222 46.13 -25.55 -23.18
C ARG A 222 47.50 -25.68 -23.86
N TYR A 223 48.02 -24.64 -24.50
CA TYR A 223 49.30 -24.69 -25.21
C TYR A 223 50.27 -23.55 -24.84
N GLU A 224 50.36 -23.19 -23.56
CA GLU A 224 51.56 -22.54 -23.02
C GLU A 224 51.87 -23.11 -21.63
N ARG A 225 52.67 -24.18 -21.61
CA ARG A 225 53.51 -24.56 -20.48
C ARG A 225 54.79 -25.21 -21.00
#